data_AF-X1NHV4-F1
#
_entry.id   AF-X1NHV4-F1
#
_cell.length_a   1.000
_cell.length_b   1.000
_cell.length_c   1.000
_cell.angle_alpha   90.00
_cell.angle_beta   90.00
_cell.angle_gamma   90.00
#
_symmetry.space_group_name_H-M   'P 1'
#
loop_
_entity.id
_entity.type
_entity.pdbx_description
1 polymer ?
#
loop_
_entity_poly.entity_id
_entity_poly.type
_entity_poly.pdbx_seq_one_letter_code
_entity_poly.pdbx_strand_id
1 'polypeptide(L)' 'MKPAEPEFMTIGKILAPWGSKGKLKVEVATDFPQRFARSSKVYINRQPVTIDSTDWHKGK' A
#
# COMPACT_ATOMS: atom_id res chain seq x y z
N MET A 1 28.48 12.48 -8.22
CA MET A 1 27.47 11.57 -8.80
C MET A 1 26.10 12.10 -8.40
N LYS A 2 25.16 12.30 -9.34
CA LYS A 2 23.78 12.65 -8.98
C LYS A 2 23.13 11.42 -8.30
N PRO A 3 22.37 11.57 -7.22
CA PRO A 3 21.59 10.45 -6.69
C PRO A 3 20.60 10.00 -7.78
N ALA A 4 20.52 8.70 -8.01
CA ALA A 4 19.51 8.14 -8.91
C ALA A 4 18.11 8.41 -8.31
N GLU A 5 17.15 8.77 -9.16
CA GLU A 5 15.77 8.92 -8.71
C GLU A 5 15.23 7.56 -8.24
N PRO A 6 14.37 7.52 -7.21
CA PRO A 6 13.81 6.26 -6.73
C PRO A 6 12.96 5.58 -7.82
N GLU A 7 13.20 4.29 -8.04
CA GLU A 7 12.32 3.46 -8.85
C GLU A 7 11.13 2.97 -8.02
N PHE A 8 9.94 2.95 -8.62
CA PHE A 8 8.70 2.54 -7.97
C PHE A 8 8.07 1.34 -8.68
N MET A 9 7.47 0.45 -7.91
CA MET A 9 6.69 -0.68 -8.41
C MET A 9 5.32 -0.69 -7.73
N THR A 10 4.27 -0.97 -8.51
CA THR A 10 2.92 -1.11 -7.97
C THR A 10 2.81 -2.41 -7.18
N ILE A 11 2.41 -2.29 -5.91
CA ILE A 11 2.21 -3.45 -5.00
C ILE A 11 0.73 -3.77 -4.75
N GLY A 12 -0.16 -2.85 -5.11
CA GLY A 12 -1.60 -3.01 -4.99
C GLY A 12 -2.38 -1.82 -5.54
N LYS A 13 -3.69 -1.97 -5.61
CA LYS A 13 -4.63 -0.97 -6.14
C LYS A 13 -5.71 -0.65 -5.11
N ILE A 14 -5.89 0.64 -4.81
CA ILE A 14 -6.99 1.09 -3.95
C ILE A 14 -8.30 0.93 -4.74
N LEU A 15 -9.23 0.16 -4.18
CA LEU A 15 -10.53 -0.12 -4.80
C LEU A 15 -11.62 0.82 -4.28
N ALA A 16 -11.64 1.08 -2.98
CA ALA A 16 -12.65 1.91 -2.32
C ALA A 16 -12.22 2.31 -0.90
N PRO A 17 -12.84 3.34 -0.30
CA PRO A 17 -12.82 3.53 1.15
C PRO A 17 -13.39 2.29 1.88
N TRP A 18 -12.96 2.06 3.12
CA TRP A 18 -13.40 0.93 3.94
C TRP A 18 -13.77 1.37 5.35
N GLY A 19 -15.05 1.17 5.70
CA GLY A 19 -15.61 1.55 7.00
C GLY A 19 -15.54 3.06 7.27
N SER A 20 -15.61 3.44 8.55
CA SER A 20 -15.62 4.85 9.01
C SER A 20 -14.29 5.32 9.61
N LYS A 21 -13.31 4.42 9.78
CA LYS A 21 -12.02 4.73 10.42
C LYS A 21 -10.92 5.15 9.42
N GLY A 22 -11.29 5.53 8.21
CA GLY A 22 -10.35 5.94 7.17
C GLY A 22 -9.50 4.80 6.58
N LYS A 23 -9.94 3.53 6.71
CA LYS A 23 -9.26 2.40 6.05
C LYS A 23 -9.56 2.40 4.56
N LEU A 24 -8.73 1.70 3.79
CA LEU A 24 -8.88 1.53 2.34
C LEU A 24 -8.98 0.04 2.02
N LYS A 25 -9.88 -0.31 1.11
CA LYS A 25 -9.91 -1.64 0.48
C LYS A 25 -8.88 -1.65 -0.64
N VAL A 26 -7.92 -2.56 -0.56
CA VAL A 26 -6.81 -2.67 -1.50
C VAL A 26 -6.76 -4.07 -2.11
N GLU A 27 -6.66 -4.15 -3.43
CA GLU A 27 -6.29 -5.37 -4.14
C GLU A 27 -4.76 -5.51 -4.15
N VAL A 28 -4.25 -6.67 -3.73
CA VAL A 28 -2.81 -6.96 -3.74
C VAL A 28 -2.40 -7.39 -5.15
N ALA A 29 -1.40 -6.72 -5.71
CA ALA A 29 -0.95 -6.95 -7.08
C ALA A 29 0.31 -7.85 -7.17
N THR A 30 0.82 -8.34 -6.03
CA THR A 30 2.09 -9.10 -5.95
C THR A 30 1.99 -10.21 -4.92
N ASP A 31 2.76 -11.28 -5.08
CA ASP A 31 2.79 -12.43 -4.16
C ASP A 31 3.49 -12.14 -2.80
N PHE A 32 3.78 -10.88 -2.49
CA PHE A 32 4.47 -10.44 -1.28
C PHE A 32 3.55 -9.56 -0.41
N PRO A 33 2.50 -10.13 0.23
CA PRO A 33 1.55 -9.38 1.03
C PRO A 33 2.20 -8.65 2.22
N GLN A 34 3.35 -9.14 2.71
CA GLN A 34 4.13 -8.48 3.76
C GLN A 34 4.59 -7.06 3.41
N ARG A 35 4.51 -6.64 2.14
CA ARG A 35 4.72 -5.24 1.73
C ARG A 35 3.69 -4.27 2.34
N PHE A 36 2.57 -4.80 2.85
CA PHE A 36 1.56 -4.07 3.60
C PHE A 36 1.72 -4.22 5.12
N ALA A 37 2.91 -4.59 5.62
CA ALA A 37 3.15 -4.67 7.05
C ALA A 37 3.01 -3.28 7.72
N ARG A 38 2.68 -3.30 9.01
CA ARG A 38 2.62 -2.09 9.83
C ARG A 38 3.97 -1.36 9.79
N SER A 39 3.92 -0.03 9.76
CA SER A 39 5.07 0.87 9.66
C SER A 39 5.84 0.82 8.33
N SER A 40 5.41 0.02 7.35
CA SER A 40 5.97 0.09 6.01
C SER A 40 5.67 1.44 5.36
N LYS A 41 6.68 2.04 4.72
CA LYS A 41 6.54 3.24 3.91
C LYS A 41 6.16 2.83 2.49
N VAL A 42 4.98 3.26 2.04
CA VAL A 42 4.48 3.05 0.67
C VAL A 42 4.21 4.40 0.02
N TYR A 43 3.88 4.40 -1.27
CA TYR A 43 3.63 5.63 -2.02
C TYR A 43 2.26 5.55 -2.68
N ILE A 44 1.43 6.56 -2.44
CA ILE A 44 0.16 6.78 -3.14
C ILE A 44 0.35 8.04 -3.97
N ASN A 45 0.16 7.98 -5.29
CA ASN A 45 0.41 9.11 -6.19
C ASN A 45 1.80 9.76 -5.98
N ARG A 46 2.84 8.93 -5.76
CA ARG A 46 4.22 9.34 -5.44
C ARG A 46 4.38 10.15 -4.14
N GLN A 47 3.34 10.23 -3.32
CA GLN A 47 3.43 10.80 -1.97
C GLN A 47 3.69 9.69 -0.95
N PRO A 48 4.72 9.84 -0.09
CA PRO A 48 5.04 8.83 0.91
C PRO A 48 3.95 8.81 1.98
N VAL A 49 3.51 7.61 2.33
CA VAL A 49 2.58 7.34 3.43
C VAL A 49 3.06 6.14 4.23
N THR A 50 2.68 6.09 5.50
CA THR A 50 3.04 4.98 6.41
C THR A 50 1.80 4.16 6.71
N ILE A 51 1.92 2.84 6.65
CA ILE A 51 0.83 1.93 7.01
C ILE A 51 0.68 1.89 8.54
N ASP A 52 -0.47 2.34 9.04
CA ASP A 52 -0.80 2.27 10.46
C ASP A 52 -1.32 0.88 10.89
N SER A 53 -2.22 0.30 10.10
CA SER A 53 -2.77 -1.04 10.34
C SER A 53 -3.23 -1.70 9.04
N THR A 54 -3.25 -3.05 9.05
CA THR A 54 -3.68 -3.88 7.92
C THR A 54 -4.52 -5.03 8.45
N ASP A 55 -5.69 -5.25 7.87
CA ASP A 55 -6.53 -6.43 8.13
C ASP A 55 -6.72 -7.21 6.84
N TRP A 56 -6.50 -8.53 6.92
CA TRP A 56 -6.67 -9.41 5.78
C TRP A 56 -8.11 -9.91 5.72
N HIS A 57 -8.81 -9.54 4.65
CA HIS A 57 -10.14 -10.03 4.35
C HIS A 57 -10.07 -10.99 3.16
N LYS A 58 -10.86 -12.07 3.20
CA LYS A 58 -11.04 -12.90 2.01
C LYS A 58 -11.66 -12.05 0.90
N GLY A 59 -10.87 -11.78 -0.14
CA GLY A 59 -11.37 -11.26 -1.41
C GLY A 59 -12.06 -12.36 -2.20
N LYS A 60 -12.78 -11.98 -3.24
CA LYS A 60 -13.13 -12.93 -4.31
C LYS A 60 -11.85 -13.38 -5.00
#